data_AF-A0A960MFC0-F1
#
_entry.id   AF-A0A960MFC0-F1
#
_cell.length_a   1.000
_cell.length_b   1.000
_cell.length_c   1.000
_cell.angle_alpha   90.00
_cell.angle_beta   90.00
_cell.angle_gamma   90.00
#
_symmetry.space_group_name_H-M   'P 1'
#
loop_
_entity.id
_entity.type
_entity.pdbx_description
1 polymer ?
#
loop_
_entity_poly.entity_id
_entity_poly.type
_entity_poly.pdbx_seq_one_letter_code
_entity_poly.pdbx_strand_id
1 'polypeptide(L)'
;SDMPDRLMRERDRNGQLRFRAGSIAIHIFDRDFVKRLGTGADPAETLPFHRARKKVPYVDELGTPVTPAEPNAWKFEMFVFDALPFAKNPVIIETAREDDFSPVKNAEGVDSPQSCRDDQLRQFARWVRAAGVDLETDETGLPTIAFEVTPTFADTEARFIEVWRALPEAPQIVEGLVI
;
A
#
# COMPACT_ATOMS: atom_id res chain seq x y z
N SER A 1 11.70 -6.30 9.20
CA SER A 1 12.24 -7.53 9.83
C SER A 1 12.95 -7.25 11.15
N ASP A 2 13.18 -5.99 11.51
CA ASP A 2 14.19 -5.66 12.53
C ASP A 2 13.58 -5.26 13.88
N MET A 3 12.25 -5.20 13.94
CA MET A 3 11.51 -4.97 15.18
C MET A 3 11.45 -6.28 15.99
N PRO A 4 11.89 -6.31 17.25
CA PRO A 4 11.79 -7.49 18.10
C PRO A 4 10.34 -7.92 18.36
N ASP A 5 10.09 -9.23 18.38
CA ASP A 5 8.75 -9.84 18.61
C ASP A 5 8.02 -9.28 19.83
N ARG A 6 8.76 -9.01 20.91
CA ARG A 6 8.20 -8.42 22.13
C ARG A 6 7.53 -7.08 21.83
N LEU A 7 8.17 -6.21 21.06
CA LEU A 7 7.64 -4.89 20.73
C LEU A 7 6.47 -5.01 19.75
N MET A 8 6.51 -5.97 18.82
CA MET A 8 5.42 -6.21 17.86
C MET A 8 4.09 -6.56 18.55
N ARG A 9 4.15 -7.18 19.74
CA ARG A 9 2.98 -7.60 20.52
C ARG A 9 2.69 -6.70 21.72
N GLU A 10 3.47 -5.64 21.91
CA GLU A 10 3.32 -4.74 23.05
C GLU A 10 2.01 -3.96 22.94
N ARG A 11 1.27 -3.90 24.04
CA ARG A 11 -0.01 -3.19 24.13
C ARG A 11 0.06 -2.03 25.12
N ASP A 12 -0.68 -0.97 24.83
CA ASP A 12 -0.85 0.17 25.72
C ASP A 12 -1.88 -0.12 26.83
N ARG A 13 -2.14 0.89 27.68
CA ARG A 13 -3.10 0.81 28.78
C ARG A 13 -4.56 0.57 28.35
N ASN A 14 -4.88 0.83 27.08
CA ASN A 14 -6.21 0.63 26.50
C ASN A 14 -6.32 -0.72 25.78
N GLY A 15 -5.28 -1.55 25.83
CA GLY A 15 -5.23 -2.84 25.15
C GLY A 15 -4.98 -2.74 23.64
N GLN A 16 -4.67 -1.56 23.10
CA GLN A 16 -4.32 -1.39 21.68
C GLN A 16 -2.83 -1.68 21.46
N LEU A 17 -2.41 -2.03 20.25
CA LEU A 17 -0.98 -2.15 19.94
C LEU A 17 -0.29 -0.81 20.20
N ARG A 18 0.80 -0.83 20.96
CA ARG A 18 1.57 0.39 21.28
C ARG A 18 2.20 0.99 20.02
N PHE A 19 2.69 0.12 19.14
CA PHE A 19 3.29 0.49 17.86
C PHE A 19 2.35 0.13 16.71
N ARG A 20 1.28 0.91 16.57
CA ARG A 20 0.19 0.65 15.61
C ARG A 20 0.27 1.43 14.30
N ALA A 21 1.14 2.44 14.22
CA ALA A 21 1.34 3.25 13.02
C ALA A 21 2.12 2.45 11.96
N GLY A 22 1.42 1.61 11.20
CA GLY A 22 1.98 0.85 10.10
C GLY A 22 2.24 1.74 8.88
N SER A 23 3.50 1.83 8.43
CA SER A 23 3.81 2.55 7.20
C SER A 23 3.30 1.79 5.98
N ILE A 24 2.44 2.45 5.19
CA ILE A 24 1.92 1.94 3.91
C ILE A 24 2.75 2.40 2.70
N ALA A 25 3.94 2.97 2.94
CA ALA A 25 4.88 3.48 1.94
C ALA A 25 4.38 4.67 1.09
N ILE A 26 3.35 5.39 1.55
CA ILE A 26 2.91 6.66 0.97
C ILE A 26 3.55 7.80 1.77
N HIS A 27 4.23 8.71 1.06
CA HIS A 27 4.96 9.83 1.69
C HIS A 27 4.77 11.10 0.86
N ILE A 28 4.73 12.25 1.54
CA ILE A 28 4.74 13.57 0.94
C ILE A 28 6.01 14.27 1.41
N PHE A 29 6.79 14.78 0.46
CA PHE A 29 8.07 15.44 0.76
C PHE A 29 8.08 16.87 0.25
N ASP A 30 8.67 17.75 1.05
CA ASP A 30 9.10 19.05 0.57
C ASP A 30 10.24 18.89 -0.46
N ARG A 31 10.21 19.67 -1.54
CA ARG A 31 11.19 19.55 -2.62
C ARG A 31 12.59 19.93 -2.15
N ASP A 32 12.72 20.95 -1.32
CA ASP A 32 14.02 21.41 -0.85
C ASP A 32 14.60 20.43 0.19
N PHE A 33 13.75 19.74 0.95
CA PHE A 33 14.14 18.57 1.75
C PHE A 33 14.77 17.46 0.90
N VAL A 34 14.10 17.04 -0.18
CA VAL A 34 14.62 16.01 -1.09
C VAL A 34 15.94 16.46 -1.72
N LYS A 35 16.03 17.73 -2.15
CA LYS A 35 17.25 18.29 -2.73
C LYS A 35 18.41 18.26 -1.72
N ARG A 36 18.16 18.66 -0.48
CA ARG A 36 19.18 18.66 0.59
C ARG A 36 19.72 17.26 0.86
N LEU A 37 18.84 16.28 1.00
CA LEU A 37 19.23 14.90 1.32
C LEU A 37 19.86 14.20 0.12
N GLY A 38 19.33 14.42 -1.09
CA GLY A 38 19.77 13.77 -2.31
C GLY A 38 21.11 14.28 -2.87
N THR A 39 21.54 15.50 -2.52
CA THR A 39 22.85 16.02 -2.96
C THR A 39 24.00 15.49 -2.10
N GLY A 40 23.73 14.91 -0.93
CA GLY A 40 24.77 14.53 0.03
C GLY A 40 25.59 15.73 0.51
N ALA A 41 25.02 16.94 0.46
CA ALA A 41 25.72 18.17 0.83
C ALA A 41 26.08 18.21 2.33
N ASP A 42 25.31 17.51 3.17
CA ASP A 42 25.62 17.30 4.58
C ASP A 42 25.95 15.82 4.83
N PRO A 43 27.21 15.48 5.14
CA PRO A 43 27.60 14.11 5.49
C PRO A 43 26.86 13.55 6.71
N ALA A 44 26.33 14.40 7.59
CA ALA A 44 25.54 13.97 8.75
C ALA A 44 24.12 13.51 8.36
N GLU A 45 23.67 13.81 7.15
CA GLU A 45 22.34 13.49 6.64
C GLU A 45 22.41 12.48 5.48
N THR A 46 23.05 11.34 5.75
CA THR A 46 23.20 10.26 4.77
C THR A 46 22.27 9.10 5.12
N LEU A 47 21.55 8.59 4.13
CA LEU A 47 20.73 7.39 4.31
C LEU A 47 21.62 6.15 4.51
N PRO A 48 21.33 5.31 5.52
CA PRO A 48 22.15 4.13 5.78
C PRO A 48 21.89 3.02 4.74
N PHE A 49 22.92 2.22 4.48
CA PHE A 49 22.74 0.96 3.77
C PHE A 49 22.26 -0.14 4.69
N HIS A 50 21.10 -0.71 4.36
CA HIS A 50 20.60 -1.96 4.90
C HIS A 50 21.15 -3.14 4.10
N ARG A 51 21.42 -4.25 4.79
CA ARG A 51 22.06 -5.43 4.19
C ARG A 51 21.08 -6.60 4.17
N ALA A 52 20.89 -7.21 3.01
CA ALA A 52 20.15 -8.45 2.86
C ALA A 52 21.02 -9.53 2.21
N ARG A 53 21.06 -10.74 2.80
CA ARG A 53 21.68 -11.90 2.14
C ARG A 53 20.72 -12.46 1.10
N LYS A 54 21.18 -12.61 -0.15
CA LYS A 54 20.37 -13.09 -1.27
C LYS A 54 21.08 -14.22 -2.01
N LYS A 55 20.28 -15.10 -2.61
CA LYS A 55 20.70 -16.08 -3.61
C LYS A 55 20.71 -15.36 -4.96
N VAL A 56 21.89 -15.02 -5.47
CA VAL A 56 22.05 -14.26 -6.70
C VAL A 56 22.70 -15.17 -7.75
N PRO A 57 21.98 -15.53 -8.82
CA PRO A 57 22.56 -16.27 -9.94
C PRO A 57 23.79 -15.54 -10.49
N TYR A 58 24.84 -16.29 -10.80
CA TYR A 58 26.11 -15.75 -11.29
C TYR A 58 26.71 -16.65 -12.37
N VAL A 59 27.74 -16.15 -13.05
CA VAL A 59 28.54 -16.94 -14.00
C VAL A 59 29.86 -17.26 -13.31
N ASP A 60 30.24 -18.53 -13.27
CA ASP A 60 31.50 -18.97 -12.66
C ASP A 60 32.72 -18.68 -13.54
N GLU A 61 33.91 -19.02 -13.04
CA GLU A 61 35.19 -18.77 -13.72
C GLU A 61 35.33 -19.51 -15.06
N LEU A 62 34.52 -20.55 -15.29
CA LEU A 62 34.50 -21.33 -16.53
C LEU A 62 33.46 -20.80 -17.53
N GLY A 63 32.75 -19.73 -17.20
CA GLY A 63 31.68 -19.17 -18.03
C GLY A 63 30.35 -19.91 -17.89
N THR A 64 30.17 -20.74 -16.88
CA THR A 64 28.94 -21.52 -16.67
C THR A 64 27.94 -20.76 -15.79
N PRO A 65 26.66 -20.65 -16.19
CA PRO A 65 25.62 -20.09 -15.32
C PRO A 65 25.34 -20.99 -14.10
N VAL A 66 25.34 -20.40 -12.90
CA VAL A 66 25.11 -21.08 -11.64
C VAL A 66 23.92 -20.46 -10.90
N THR A 67 22.98 -21.31 -10.46
CA THR A 67 21.94 -20.94 -9.49
C THR A 67 22.35 -21.44 -8.11
N PRO A 68 22.67 -20.54 -7.15
CA PRO A 68 23.23 -20.96 -5.87
C PRO A 68 22.19 -21.58 -4.93
N ALA A 69 22.57 -22.66 -4.23
CA ALA A 69 21.72 -23.32 -3.24
C ALA A 69 21.56 -22.47 -1.95
N GLU A 70 22.60 -21.71 -1.59
CA GLU A 70 22.65 -20.86 -0.39
C GLU A 70 22.93 -19.39 -0.75
N PRO A 71 22.56 -18.42 0.12
CA PRO A 71 22.86 -17.01 -0.14
C PRO A 71 24.37 -16.75 -0.34
N ASN A 72 24.72 -16.22 -1.51
CA ASN A 72 26.10 -16.00 -1.95
C ASN A 72 26.46 -14.50 -2.08
N ALA A 73 25.49 -13.59 -1.94
CA ALA A 73 25.72 -12.16 -2.11
C ALA A 73 25.03 -11.31 -1.03
N TRP A 74 25.60 -10.13 -0.80
CA TRP A 74 24.98 -9.05 -0.06
C TRP A 74 24.31 -8.08 -1.03
N LYS A 75 23.02 -7.86 -0.84
CA LYS A 75 22.29 -6.76 -1.45
C LYS A 75 22.27 -5.59 -0.45
N PHE A 76 22.73 -4.43 -0.90
CA PHE A 76 22.64 -3.19 -0.14
C PHE A 76 21.44 -2.38 -0.64
N GLU A 77 20.59 -1.94 0.29
CA GLU A 77 19.37 -1.16 -0.01
C GLU A 77 19.32 0.04 0.93
N MET A 78 18.86 1.19 0.43
CA MET A 78 18.49 2.32 1.29
C MET A 78 16.96 2.38 1.36
N PHE A 79 16.42 2.78 2.51
CA PHE A 79 14.97 2.92 2.65
C PHE A 79 14.56 4.38 2.67
N VAL A 80 13.52 4.69 1.89
CA VAL A 80 13.02 6.07 1.76
C VAL A 80 12.58 6.66 3.11
N PHE A 81 12.07 5.84 4.02
CA PHE A 81 11.62 6.27 5.34
C PHE A 81 12.77 6.52 6.34
N ASP A 82 14.00 6.09 6.04
CA ASP A 82 15.17 6.50 6.82
C ASP A 82 15.46 8.00 6.69
N ALA A 83 14.79 8.68 5.75
CA ALA A 83 14.80 10.13 5.64
C ALA A 83 14.05 10.83 6.78
N LEU A 84 13.09 10.15 7.44
CA LEU A 84 12.16 10.76 8.40
C LEU A 84 12.85 11.50 9.56
N PRO A 85 13.93 10.98 10.20
CA PRO A 85 14.64 11.69 11.26
C PRO A 85 15.31 13.00 10.82
N PHE A 86 15.56 13.19 9.51
CA PHE A 86 16.16 14.41 8.96
C PHE A 86 15.12 15.47 8.56
N ALA A 87 13.83 15.15 8.68
CA ALA A 87 12.76 16.11 8.46
C ALA A 87 12.65 17.06 9.66
N LYS A 88 12.53 18.37 9.39
CA LYS A 88 12.37 19.38 10.46
C LYS A 88 11.02 19.26 11.18
N ASN A 89 9.97 19.00 10.42
CA ASN A 89 8.58 18.94 10.92
C ASN A 89 7.90 17.69 10.33
N PRO A 90 8.19 16.48 10.83
CA PRO A 90 7.52 15.27 10.37
C PRO A 90 6.05 15.27 10.83
N VAL A 91 5.15 14.93 9.91
CA VAL A 91 3.71 14.76 10.19
C VAL A 91 3.33 13.33 9.83
N ILE A 92 2.56 12.68 10.71
CA ILE A 92 2.00 11.35 10.48
C ILE A 92 0.50 11.51 10.30
N ILE A 93 -0.03 10.97 9.20
CA ILE A 93 -1.46 10.96 8.87
C ILE A 93 -1.90 9.50 8.87
N GLU A 94 -2.89 9.18 9.69
CA GLU A 94 -3.53 7.87 9.69
C GLU A 94 -4.69 7.85 8.69
N THR A 95 -4.92 6.69 8.08
CA THR A 95 -6.03 6.46 7.16
C THR A 95 -6.66 5.09 7.40
N ALA A 96 -7.88 4.90 6.88
CA ALA A 96 -8.57 3.63 6.85
C ALA A 96 -7.92 2.70 5.82
N ARG A 97 -7.62 1.46 6.23
CA ARG A 97 -6.94 0.48 5.37
C ARG A 97 -7.81 0.13 4.17
N GLU A 98 -9.09 -0.07 4.42
CA GLU A 98 -10.11 -0.42 3.45
C GLU A 98 -10.33 0.63 2.36
N ASP A 99 -9.81 1.85 2.56
CA ASP A 99 -9.90 2.94 1.59
C ASP A 99 -8.58 3.19 0.85
N ASP A 100 -7.45 3.12 1.55
CA ASP A 100 -6.17 3.61 1.01
C ASP A 100 -5.08 2.52 0.87
N PHE A 101 -5.33 1.27 1.29
CA PHE A 101 -4.27 0.25 1.29
C PHE A 101 -4.74 -1.20 1.07
N SER A 102 -4.55 -1.67 -0.17
CA SER A 102 -4.58 -3.10 -0.52
C SER A 102 -3.39 -3.48 -1.41
N PRO A 103 -2.26 -3.94 -0.83
CA PRO A 103 -1.03 -4.17 -1.58
C PRO A 103 -1.06 -5.50 -2.35
N VAL A 104 -0.28 -5.59 -3.44
CA VAL A 104 0.00 -6.83 -4.15
C VAL A 104 1.47 -7.22 -3.94
N LYS A 105 1.69 -8.30 -3.18
CA LYS A 105 3.00 -8.83 -2.76
C LYS A 105 3.17 -10.31 -3.05
N ASN A 106 2.07 -11.07 -3.05
CA ASN A 106 2.04 -12.51 -3.23
C ASN A 106 1.28 -12.88 -4.52
N ALA A 107 1.54 -14.06 -5.07
CA ALA A 107 0.83 -14.54 -6.25
C ALA A 107 -0.65 -14.85 -5.94
N GLU A 108 -0.91 -15.42 -4.75
CA GLU A 108 -2.24 -15.84 -4.29
C GLU A 108 -2.38 -15.56 -2.79
N GLY A 109 -3.62 -15.58 -2.29
CA GLY A 109 -3.93 -15.39 -0.86
C GLY A 109 -3.91 -13.93 -0.41
N VAL A 110 -3.42 -13.68 0.80
CA VAL A 110 -3.32 -12.33 1.38
C VAL A 110 -2.34 -11.49 0.58
N ASP A 111 -2.66 -10.20 0.37
CA ASP A 111 -1.85 -9.25 -0.40
C ASP A 111 -1.53 -9.78 -1.82
N SER A 112 -2.55 -10.28 -2.53
CA SER A 112 -2.45 -10.83 -3.89
C SER A 112 -3.31 -10.03 -4.89
N PRO A 113 -3.19 -10.27 -6.21
CA PRO A 113 -4.09 -9.64 -7.18
C PRO A 113 -5.57 -9.86 -6.88
N GLN A 114 -5.93 -11.07 -6.40
CA GLN A 114 -7.31 -11.39 -6.05
C GLN A 114 -7.78 -10.59 -4.84
N SER A 115 -7.00 -10.57 -3.74
CA SER A 115 -7.40 -9.80 -2.56
C SER A 115 -7.51 -8.31 -2.85
N CYS A 116 -6.61 -7.77 -3.69
CA CYS A 116 -6.64 -6.36 -4.10
C CYS A 116 -7.88 -6.02 -4.93
N ARG A 117 -8.29 -6.91 -5.83
CA ARG A 117 -9.53 -6.75 -6.59
C ARG A 117 -10.76 -6.78 -5.67
N ASP A 118 -10.80 -7.72 -4.74
CA ASP A 118 -11.91 -7.86 -3.80
C ASP A 118 -12.04 -6.65 -2.88
N ASP A 119 -10.92 -6.08 -2.41
CA ASP A 119 -10.92 -4.87 -1.58
C ASP A 119 -11.44 -3.64 -2.34
N GLN A 120 -11.06 -3.48 -3.61
CA GLN A 120 -11.61 -2.43 -4.47
C GLN A 120 -13.11 -2.62 -4.72
N LEU A 121 -13.56 -3.85 -4.98
CA LEU A 121 -14.99 -4.15 -5.11
C LEU A 121 -15.78 -3.84 -3.83
N ARG A 122 -15.21 -4.16 -2.65
CA ARG A 122 -15.80 -3.76 -1.35
C ARG A 122 -15.89 -2.24 -1.23
N GLN A 123 -14.86 -1.50 -1.66
CA GLN A 123 -14.87 -0.03 -1.66
C GLN A 123 -15.99 0.51 -2.56
N PHE A 124 -16.07 0.06 -3.82
CA PHE A 124 -17.13 0.49 -4.74
C PHE A 124 -18.52 0.13 -4.24
N ALA A 125 -18.69 -1.04 -3.62
CA ALA A 125 -19.95 -1.43 -3.00
C ALA A 125 -20.37 -0.50 -1.85
N ARG A 126 -19.41 0.01 -1.04
CA ARG A 126 -19.70 1.05 -0.03
C ARG A 126 -20.19 2.33 -0.69
N TRP A 127 -19.52 2.78 -1.76
CA TRP A 127 -19.88 4.02 -2.46
C TRP A 127 -21.28 3.95 -3.10
N VAL A 128 -21.58 2.84 -3.78
CA VAL A 128 -22.90 2.56 -4.38
C VAL A 128 -24.02 2.61 -3.34
N ARG A 129 -23.81 1.95 -2.20
CA ARG A 129 -24.77 1.98 -1.09
C ARG A 129 -24.92 3.37 -0.47
N ALA A 130 -23.83 4.11 -0.32
CA ALA A 130 -23.85 5.48 0.18
C ALA A 130 -24.60 6.44 -0.77
N ALA A 131 -24.63 6.13 -2.07
CA ALA A 131 -25.44 6.84 -3.05
C ALA A 131 -26.94 6.46 -3.02
N GLY A 132 -27.32 5.48 -2.19
CA GLY A 132 -28.70 5.04 -1.99
C GLY A 132 -29.15 3.88 -2.88
N VAL A 133 -28.22 3.19 -3.54
CA VAL A 133 -28.50 2.03 -4.38
C VAL A 133 -28.34 0.76 -3.55
N ASP A 134 -29.35 -0.09 -3.56
CA ASP A 134 -29.25 -1.40 -2.92
C ASP A 134 -28.36 -2.34 -3.75
N LEU A 135 -27.47 -3.05 -3.06
CA LEU A 135 -26.50 -3.95 -3.66
C LEU A 135 -26.26 -5.10 -2.69
N GLU A 136 -26.46 -6.33 -3.13
CA GLU A 136 -26.21 -7.51 -2.30
C GLU A 136 -24.71 -7.75 -2.13
N THR A 137 -24.30 -8.13 -0.90
CA THR A 137 -22.93 -8.54 -0.60
C THR A 137 -22.91 -9.71 0.35
N ASP A 138 -21.77 -10.40 0.43
CA ASP A 138 -21.49 -11.35 1.49
C ASP A 138 -21.25 -10.65 2.85
N GLU A 139 -20.94 -11.45 3.88
CA GLU A 139 -20.64 -11.00 5.24
C GLU A 139 -19.40 -10.09 5.34
N THR A 140 -18.51 -10.13 4.34
CA THR A 140 -17.31 -9.30 4.25
C THR A 140 -17.56 -7.98 3.52
N GLY A 141 -18.77 -7.78 2.97
CA GLY A 141 -19.10 -6.64 2.13
C GLY A 141 -18.68 -6.79 0.67
N LEU A 142 -18.24 -7.97 0.24
CA LEU A 142 -17.89 -8.24 -1.16
C LEU A 142 -19.16 -8.49 -1.98
N PRO A 143 -19.42 -7.77 -3.08
CA PRO A 143 -20.57 -8.01 -3.93
C PRO A 143 -20.49 -9.35 -4.68
N THR A 144 -21.68 -9.90 -5.01
CA THR A 144 -21.80 -11.11 -5.84
C THR A 144 -21.51 -10.86 -7.32
N ILE A 145 -21.52 -9.58 -7.71
CA ILE A 145 -21.19 -9.10 -9.05
C ILE A 145 -19.89 -8.28 -9.03
N ALA A 146 -19.12 -8.37 -10.10
CA ALA A 146 -17.96 -7.53 -10.33
C ALA A 146 -18.36 -6.31 -11.18
N PHE A 147 -17.96 -5.12 -10.73
CA PHE A 147 -18.09 -3.87 -11.47
C PHE A 147 -16.93 -2.94 -11.07
N GLU A 148 -16.72 -1.87 -11.83
CA GLU A 148 -15.64 -0.93 -11.59
C GLU A 148 -16.16 0.50 -11.63
N VAL A 149 -15.67 1.33 -10.70
CA VAL A 149 -15.80 2.79 -10.77
C VAL A 149 -14.46 3.34 -11.24
N THR A 150 -14.42 3.89 -12.44
CA THR A 150 -13.17 4.49 -12.95
C THR A 150 -12.86 5.78 -12.16
N PRO A 151 -11.58 6.07 -11.87
CA PRO A 151 -11.17 7.33 -11.27
C PRO A 151 -11.61 8.59 -12.03
N THR A 152 -11.92 8.48 -13.34
CA THR A 152 -12.47 9.60 -14.11
C THR A 152 -13.93 9.89 -13.79
N PHE A 153 -14.66 8.89 -13.29
CA PHE A 153 -16.02 9.06 -12.80
C PHE A 153 -16.00 9.55 -11.35
N ALA A 154 -15.28 8.84 -10.48
CA ALA A 154 -15.06 9.24 -9.10
C ALA A 154 -13.78 8.61 -8.52
N ASP A 155 -13.06 9.41 -7.75
CA ASP A 155 -11.86 9.04 -7.00
C ASP A 155 -12.10 8.93 -5.48
N THR A 156 -13.28 9.33 -5.02
CA THR A 156 -13.69 9.29 -3.61
C THR A 156 -15.18 8.98 -3.49
N GLU A 157 -15.61 8.47 -2.33
CA GLU A 157 -17.03 8.22 -2.03
C GLU A 157 -17.87 9.49 -2.23
N ALA A 158 -17.40 10.63 -1.71
CA ALA A 158 -18.10 11.89 -1.81
C ALA A 158 -18.29 12.32 -3.27
N ARG A 159 -17.24 12.17 -4.10
CA ARG A 159 -17.31 12.46 -5.54
C ARG A 159 -18.25 11.51 -6.26
N PHE A 160 -18.23 10.22 -5.91
CA PHE A 160 -19.14 9.23 -6.47
C PHE A 160 -20.60 9.62 -6.21
N ILE A 161 -20.94 9.93 -4.96
CA ILE A 161 -22.30 10.34 -4.58
C ILE A 161 -22.73 11.60 -5.33
N GLU A 162 -21.85 12.59 -5.44
CA GLU A 162 -22.11 13.85 -6.16
C GLU A 162 -22.43 13.58 -7.63
N VAL A 163 -21.55 12.86 -8.33
CA VAL A 163 -21.70 12.56 -9.76
C VAL A 163 -22.90 11.65 -10.01
N TRP A 164 -23.07 10.61 -9.20
CA TRP A 164 -24.17 9.65 -9.31
C TRP A 164 -25.54 10.33 -9.22
N ARG A 165 -25.72 11.24 -8.26
CA ARG A 165 -26.97 12.00 -8.08
C ARG A 165 -27.23 13.03 -9.18
N ALA A 166 -26.20 13.44 -9.89
CA ALA A 166 -26.31 14.38 -11.00
C ALA A 166 -26.61 13.70 -12.35
N LEU A 167 -26.56 12.36 -12.42
CA LEU A 167 -26.90 11.63 -13.64
C LEU A 167 -28.38 11.84 -14.00
N PRO A 168 -28.71 12.19 -15.25
CA PRO A 168 -30.10 12.26 -15.71
C PRO A 168 -30.82 10.92 -15.56
N GLU A 169 -30.08 9.83 -15.78
CA GLU A 169 -30.50 8.45 -15.60
C GLU A 169 -29.30 7.65 -15.08
N ALA A 170 -29.42 7.12 -13.87
CA ALA A 170 -28.37 6.33 -13.26
C ALA A 170 -28.37 4.91 -13.85
N PRO A 171 -27.22 4.36 -14.29
CA PRO A 171 -27.16 3.01 -14.82
C PRO A 171 -27.47 1.99 -13.72
N GLN A 172 -27.99 0.83 -14.12
CA GLN A 172 -28.11 -0.28 -13.19
C GLN A 172 -26.71 -0.88 -12.92
N ILE A 173 -26.38 -1.14 -11.66
CA ILE A 173 -25.16 -1.86 -11.29
C ILE A 173 -25.35 -3.34 -11.65
N VAL A 174 -24.56 -3.82 -12.62
CA VAL A 174 -24.63 -5.19 -13.16
C VAL A 174 -23.22 -5.76 -13.35
N GLU A 175 -23.13 -7.09 -13.49
CA GLU A 175 -21.86 -7.78 -13.77
C GLU A 175 -21.14 -7.19 -14.99
N GLY A 176 -19.86 -6.87 -14.81
CA GLY A 176 -18.99 -6.31 -15.85
C GLY A 176 -19.22 -4.82 -16.14
N LEU A 177 -20.07 -4.12 -15.37
CA LEU A 177 -20.24 -2.68 -15.53
C LEU A 177 -18.93 -1.94 -15.20
N VAL A 178 -18.58 -0.96 -16.04
CA VAL A 178 -17.51 0.01 -15.77
C VAL A 178 -18.13 1.40 -15.92
N ILE A 179 -18.08 2.21 -14.87
CA ILE A 179 -18.69 3.55 -14.82
C ILE A 179 -17.68 4.62 -14.44
#